data_AF-A0A7Y9E331-F1
#
_entry.id   AF-A0A7Y9E331-F1
#
_cell.length_a   1.000
_cell.length_b   1.000
_cell.length_c   1.000
_cell.angle_alpha   90.00
_cell.angle_beta   90.00
_cell.angle_gamma   90.00
#
_symmetry.space_group_name_H-M   'P 1'
#
loop_
_entity.id
_entity.type
_entity.pdbx_description
1 polymer ?
#
loop_
_entity_poly.entity_id
_entity_poly.type
_entity_poly.pdbx_seq_one_letter_code
_entity_poly.pdbx_strand_id
1 'polypeptide(L)'
;MPPPTDMTPPQAAEVLGCTAPTVRSLIIDGALRAVATKKGNRTFYAIRREDVDAYVEEHGTFDRRRRGGAADPAAGSSLAGEVRSLRRLVEGRLADSSDAVAEIVALREALQLQRAAMAVLLEADADRAAGVKHMRDAMECFDRADAKRQHAIELLDRVVGSLTLPRTTADLTN
;
A
#
# COMPACT_ATOMS: atom_id res chain seq x y z
N MET A 1 -53.72 43.30 -7.05
CA MET A 1 -52.53 42.51 -6.72
C MET A 1 -51.58 43.40 -5.95
N PRO A 2 -51.41 43.21 -4.63
CA PRO A 2 -50.33 43.88 -3.91
C PRO A 2 -48.98 43.44 -4.50
N PRO A 3 -47.96 44.31 -4.56
CA PRO A 3 -46.64 43.95 -5.08
C PRO A 3 -46.02 42.85 -4.22
N PRO A 4 -45.30 41.86 -4.80
CA PRO A 4 -44.52 40.94 -4.00
C PRO A 4 -43.51 41.77 -3.22
N THR A 5 -43.64 41.75 -1.89
CA THR A 5 -42.74 42.50 -1.00
C THR A 5 -41.47 41.67 -0.85
N ASP A 6 -40.73 41.57 -1.95
CA ASP A 6 -39.47 40.84 -2.00
C ASP A 6 -38.43 41.61 -1.17
N MET A 7 -37.83 40.90 -0.23
CA MET A 7 -36.82 41.40 0.69
C MET A 7 -35.43 40.98 0.23
N THR A 8 -34.48 41.88 0.41
CA THR A 8 -33.06 41.57 0.22
C THR A 8 -32.48 40.86 1.46
N PRO A 9 -31.37 40.11 1.33
CA PRO A 9 -30.74 39.43 2.48
C PRO A 9 -30.43 40.34 3.69
N PRO A 10 -30.02 41.61 3.52
CA PRO A 10 -29.88 42.54 4.65
C PRO A 10 -31.20 42.84 5.36
N GLN A 11 -32.30 43.03 4.61
CA GLN A 11 -33.62 43.30 5.20
C GLN A 11 -34.18 42.06 5.91
N ALA A 12 -33.98 40.87 5.34
CA ALA A 12 -34.34 39.62 6.01
C ALA A 12 -33.52 39.40 7.29
N ALA A 13 -32.25 39.82 7.31
CA ALA A 13 -31.41 39.73 8.51
C ALA A 13 -31.90 40.62 9.65
N GLU A 14 -32.47 41.78 9.34
CA GLU A 14 -33.08 42.67 10.34
C GLU A 14 -34.31 42.02 11.00
N VAL A 15 -35.18 41.40 10.20
CA VAL A 15 -36.37 40.68 10.71
C VAL A 15 -35.98 39.46 11.52
N LEU A 16 -34.99 38.70 11.05
CA LEU A 16 -34.51 37.49 11.71
C LEU A 16 -33.62 37.78 12.94
N GLY A 17 -33.16 39.01 13.14
CA GLY A 17 -32.22 39.38 14.22
C GLY A 17 -30.77 38.92 13.98
N CYS A 18 -30.44 38.40 12.80
CA CYS A 18 -29.13 37.82 12.48
C CYS A 18 -28.26 38.76 11.63
N THR A 19 -27.28 38.22 10.90
CA THR A 19 -26.41 39.00 9.99
C THR A 19 -26.66 38.57 8.54
N ALA A 20 -26.46 39.47 7.56
CA ALA A 20 -26.67 39.15 6.15
C ALA A 20 -25.84 37.93 5.64
N PRO A 21 -24.61 37.66 6.12
CA PRO A 21 -23.90 36.40 5.83
C PRO A 21 -24.63 35.16 6.34
N THR A 22 -25.19 35.20 7.54
CA THR A 22 -25.98 34.09 8.12
C THR A 22 -27.21 33.79 7.27
N VAL A 23 -27.92 34.83 6.82
CA VAL A 23 -29.06 34.67 5.90
C VAL A 23 -28.63 34.00 4.59
N ARG A 24 -27.45 34.34 4.06
CA ARG A 24 -26.92 33.67 2.85
C ARG A 24 -26.59 32.21 3.08
N SER A 25 -26.03 31.84 4.23
CA SER A 25 -25.82 30.43 4.60
C SER A 25 -27.15 29.69 4.67
N LEU A 26 -28.18 30.26 5.32
CA LEU A 26 -29.51 29.65 5.38
C LEU A 26 -30.14 29.43 4.00
N ILE A 27 -29.89 30.33 3.04
CA ILE A 27 -30.33 30.14 1.65
C ILE A 27 -29.54 29.02 0.97
N ILE A 28 -28.22 28.98 1.15
CA ILE A 28 -27.35 27.95 0.55
C ILE A 28 -27.69 26.57 1.09
N ASP A 29 -27.94 26.47 2.39
CA ASP A 29 -28.29 25.24 3.10
C ASP A 29 -29.75 24.82 2.83
N GLY A 30 -30.51 25.61 2.07
CA GLY A 30 -31.90 25.33 1.68
C GLY A 30 -32.93 25.55 2.78
N ALA A 31 -32.50 26.02 3.96
CA ALA A 31 -33.36 26.29 5.11
C ALA A 31 -34.25 27.53 4.91
N LEU A 32 -33.81 28.51 4.11
CA LEU A 32 -34.60 29.69 3.75
C LEU A 32 -34.80 29.77 2.24
N ARG A 33 -36.06 29.83 1.80
CA ARG A 33 -36.40 29.91 0.38
C ARG A 33 -36.07 31.29 -0.17
N ALA A 34 -35.31 31.32 -1.27
CA ALA A 34 -34.99 32.55 -1.98
C ALA A 34 -34.89 32.30 -3.48
N VAL A 35 -35.26 33.30 -4.27
CA VAL A 35 -35.08 33.31 -5.72
C VAL A 35 -33.75 33.97 -6.05
N ALA A 36 -32.81 33.18 -6.58
CA ALA A 36 -31.54 33.69 -7.05
C ALA A 36 -31.67 34.27 -8.47
N THR A 37 -31.34 35.55 -8.64
CA THR A 37 -31.23 36.22 -9.93
C THR A 37 -29.78 36.61 -10.20
N LYS A 38 -29.24 36.20 -11.36
CA LYS A 38 -27.90 36.59 -11.79
C LYS A 38 -27.98 37.87 -12.61
N LYS A 39 -27.19 38.88 -12.23
CA LYS A 39 -27.01 40.11 -13.01
C LYS A 39 -25.51 40.31 -13.22
N GLY A 40 -25.02 39.94 -14.40
CA GLY A 40 -23.58 39.82 -14.68
C GLY A 40 -22.92 38.74 -13.83
N ASN A 41 -21.79 39.05 -13.20
CA ASN A 41 -21.04 38.11 -12.34
C ASN A 41 -21.49 38.12 -10.87
N ARG A 42 -22.62 38.76 -10.54
CA ARG A 42 -23.14 38.85 -9.16
C ARG A 42 -24.50 38.16 -9.05
N THR A 43 -24.66 37.37 -8.00
CA THR A 43 -25.92 36.73 -7.62
C THR A 43 -26.66 37.61 -6.61
N PHE A 44 -27.90 37.95 -6.94
CA PHE A 44 -28.83 38.64 -6.05
C PHE A 44 -29.86 37.63 -5.57
N TYR A 45 -30.24 37.73 -4.30
CA TYR A 45 -31.27 36.89 -3.71
C TYR A 45 -32.48 37.76 -3.42
N ALA A 46 -33.65 37.33 -3.88
CA ALA A 46 -34.94 37.90 -3.51
C ALA A 46 -35.65 36.89 -2.60
N ILE A 47 -35.95 37.30 -1.38
CA ILE A 47 -36.57 36.46 -0.35
C ILE A 47 -37.99 36.99 -0.16
N ARG A 48 -39.01 36.14 -0.25
CA ARG A 48 -40.37 36.60 0.04
C ARG A 48 -40.52 36.78 1.55
N ARG A 49 -41.22 37.85 1.96
CA ARG A 49 -41.51 38.10 3.37
C ARG A 49 -42.24 36.92 4.03
N GLU A 50 -43.16 36.28 3.31
CA GLU A 50 -43.89 35.10 3.76
C GLU A 50 -42.96 33.92 4.13
N ASP A 51 -41.88 33.72 3.37
CA ASP A 51 -40.90 32.65 3.64
C ASP A 51 -40.07 32.96 4.90
N VAL A 52 -39.81 34.25 5.17
CA VAL A 52 -39.13 34.69 6.40
C VAL A 52 -40.04 34.53 7.60
N ASP A 53 -41.31 34.93 7.47
CA ASP A 53 -42.30 34.82 8.55
C ASP A 53 -42.56 33.33 8.88
N ALA A 54 -42.70 32.46 7.87
CA ALA A 54 -42.81 31.01 8.06
C ALA A 54 -41.57 30.41 8.76
N TYR A 55 -40.37 30.85 8.37
CA TYR A 55 -39.14 30.42 9.03
C TYR A 55 -39.11 30.85 10.50
N VAL A 56 -39.55 32.07 10.81
CA VAL A 56 -39.64 32.59 12.18
C VAL A 56 -40.68 31.84 13.01
N GLU A 57 -41.83 31.47 12.43
CA GLU A 57 -42.82 30.65 13.12
C GLU A 57 -42.29 29.25 13.45
N GLU A 58 -41.53 28.64 12.54
CA GLU A 58 -41.00 27.29 12.72
C GLU A 58 -39.76 27.24 13.61
N HIS A 59 -38.85 28.20 13.48
CA HIS A 59 -37.52 28.16 14.12
C HIS A 59 -37.28 29.27 15.16
N GLY A 60 -38.16 30.26 15.26
CA GLY A 60 -38.02 31.44 16.12
C GLY A 60 -37.09 32.51 15.54
N THR A 61 -36.99 33.65 16.25
CA THR A 61 -36.05 34.74 15.91
C THR A 61 -34.67 34.50 16.51
N PHE A 62 -33.61 34.92 15.81
CA PHE A 62 -32.25 34.95 16.36
C PHE A 62 -32.07 36.18 17.26
N ASP A 63 -32.81 36.23 18.38
CA ASP A 63 -32.68 37.33 19.33
C ASP A 63 -31.27 37.32 19.97
N ARG A 64 -30.44 38.31 19.60
CA ARG A 64 -29.09 38.50 20.14
C ARG A 64 -29.09 38.74 21.66
N ARG A 65 -30.22 39.09 22.28
CA ARG A 65 -30.33 39.25 23.74
C ARG A 65 -30.52 37.93 24.49
N ARG A 66 -30.80 36.82 23.81
CA ARG A 66 -30.94 35.48 24.42
C ARG A 66 -29.65 34.68 24.52
N ARG A 67 -28.46 35.26 24.27
CA ARG A 67 -27.17 34.59 24.47
C ARG A 67 -26.73 34.48 25.95
N GLY A 68 -27.71 34.36 26.84
CA GLY A 68 -27.55 33.97 28.25
C GLY A 68 -28.60 32.96 28.72
N GLY A 69 -29.49 32.51 27.85
CA GLY A 69 -30.53 31.53 28.19
C GLY A 69 -30.10 30.13 27.77
N ALA A 70 -29.66 29.33 28.75
CA ALA A 70 -29.57 27.87 28.72
C ALA A 70 -29.25 27.25 27.35
N ALA A 71 -27.97 27.06 27.05
CA ALA A 71 -27.58 26.01 26.13
C ALA A 71 -28.21 24.71 26.65
N ASP A 72 -29.08 24.11 25.84
CA ASP A 72 -29.76 22.87 26.18
C ASP A 72 -28.67 21.82 26.50
N PRO A 73 -28.52 21.36 27.76
CA PRO A 73 -27.44 20.45 28.14
C PRO A 73 -27.47 19.14 27.34
N ALA A 74 -28.62 18.81 26.75
CA ALA A 74 -28.79 17.70 25.81
C ALA A 74 -27.98 17.88 24.51
N ALA A 75 -27.95 19.09 23.93
CA ALA A 75 -27.21 19.37 22.69
C ALA A 75 -25.68 19.36 22.91
N GLY A 76 -25.22 19.89 24.05
CA GLY A 76 -23.81 19.81 24.46
C GLY A 76 -23.35 18.38 24.77
N SER A 77 -24.24 17.56 25.34
CA SER A 77 -24.00 16.12 25.58
C SER A 77 -23.91 15.34 24.26
N SER A 78 -24.76 15.65 23.28
CA SER A 78 -24.76 15.02 21.94
C SER A 78 -23.45 15.30 21.20
N LEU A 79 -23.03 16.57 21.13
CA LEU A 79 -21.79 16.96 20.46
C LEU A 79 -20.54 16.36 21.17
N ALA A 80 -20.54 16.33 22.50
CA ALA A 80 -19.48 15.65 23.26
C ALA A 80 -19.48 14.13 23.03
N GLY A 81 -20.66 13.53 22.78
CA GLY A 81 -20.81 12.15 22.33
C GLY A 81 -20.18 11.91 20.96
N GLU A 82 -20.51 12.75 19.97
CA GLU A 82 -19.98 12.67 18.61
C GLU A 82 -18.45 12.85 18.56
N VAL A 83 -17.92 13.83 19.30
CA VAL A 83 -16.45 14.05 19.39
C VAL A 83 -15.76 12.84 20.03
N ARG A 84 -16.35 12.22 21.05
CA ARG A 84 -15.80 10.99 21.65
C ARG A 84 -15.83 9.81 20.67
N SER A 85 -16.91 9.66 19.92
CA SER A 85 -17.04 8.61 18.89
C SER A 85 -16.02 8.80 17.76
N LEU A 86 -15.84 10.04 17.27
CA LEU A 86 -14.84 10.37 16.26
C LEU A 86 -13.42 10.11 16.76
N ARG A 87 -13.10 10.48 18.00
CA ARG A 87 -11.79 10.19 18.60
C ARG A 87 -11.50 8.70 18.64
N ARG A 88 -12.45 7.88 19.10
CA ARG A 88 -12.31 6.41 19.12
C ARG A 88 -12.09 5.83 17.71
N LEU A 89 -12.79 6.34 16.71
CA LEU A 89 -12.65 5.91 15.32
C LEU A 89 -11.27 6.26 14.74
N VAL A 90 -10.76 7.44 15.04
CA VAL A 90 -9.42 7.88 14.64
C VAL A 90 -8.34 7.07 15.36
N GLU A 91 -8.48 6.87 16.67
CA GLU A 91 -7.57 6.03 17.46
C GLU A 91 -7.52 4.60 16.94
N GLY A 92 -8.67 4.00 16.61
CA GLY A 92 -8.75 2.67 15.99
C GLY A 92 -8.01 2.60 14.65
N ARG A 93 -8.24 3.57 13.76
CA ARG A 93 -7.53 3.61 12.45
C ARG A 93 -6.03 3.82 12.59
N LEU A 94 -5.58 4.60 13.58
CA LEU A 94 -4.16 4.80 13.84
C LEU A 94 -3.51 3.52 14.39
N ALA A 95 -4.20 2.77 15.24
CA ALA A 95 -3.75 1.46 15.70
C ALA A 95 -3.63 0.46 14.54
N ASP A 96 -4.67 0.34 13.71
CA ASP A 96 -4.66 -0.53 12.52
C ASP A 96 -3.51 -0.17 11.56
N SER A 97 -3.26 1.13 11.36
CA SER A 97 -2.16 1.61 10.53
C SER A 97 -0.79 1.32 11.16
N SER A 98 -0.67 1.38 12.48
CA SER A 98 0.59 1.05 13.20
C SER A 98 0.92 -0.43 13.05
N ASP A 99 -0.09 -1.30 13.18
CA ASP A 99 0.07 -2.74 13.03
C ASP A 99 0.47 -3.12 11.60
N ALA A 100 -0.16 -2.49 10.59
CA ALA A 100 0.22 -2.69 9.19
C ALA A 100 1.67 -2.26 8.90
N VAL A 101 2.14 -1.17 9.52
CA VAL A 101 3.55 -0.74 9.38
C VAL A 101 4.50 -1.74 10.03
N ALA A 102 4.17 -2.26 11.22
CA ALA A 102 4.96 -3.29 11.88
C ALA A 102 5.06 -4.57 11.03
N GLU A 103 3.95 -5.00 10.42
CA GLU A 103 3.91 -6.15 9.52
C GLU A 103 4.78 -5.92 8.26
N ILE A 104 4.71 -4.73 7.66
CA ILE A 104 5.55 -4.38 6.50
C ILE A 104 7.05 -4.43 6.86
N VAL A 105 7.42 -3.94 8.05
CA VAL A 105 8.81 -3.99 8.53
C VAL A 105 9.25 -5.45 8.70
N ALA A 106 8.44 -6.28 9.37
CA ALA A 106 8.73 -7.70 9.56
C ALA A 106 8.88 -8.45 8.22
N LEU A 107 8.01 -8.19 7.25
CA LEU A 107 8.11 -8.78 5.91
C LEU A 107 9.36 -8.34 5.16
N ARG A 108 9.78 -7.08 5.31
CA ARG A 108 11.04 -6.58 4.72
C ARG A 108 12.25 -7.28 5.32
N GLU A 109 12.29 -7.44 6.63
CA GLU A 109 13.35 -8.16 7.33
C GLU A 109 13.39 -9.63 6.89
N ALA A 110 12.23 -10.29 6.81
CA ALA A 110 12.13 -11.66 6.32
C ALA A 110 12.62 -11.80 4.88
N LEU A 111 12.27 -10.87 3.99
CA LEU A 111 12.75 -10.85 2.60
C LEU A 111 14.26 -10.61 2.50
N GLN A 112 14.82 -9.76 3.37
CA GLN A 112 16.28 -9.55 3.42
C GLN A 112 17.00 -10.81 3.88
N LEU A 113 16.50 -11.48 4.93
CA LEU A 113 17.03 -12.76 5.39
C LEU A 113 16.93 -13.84 4.30
N GLN A 114 15.79 -13.91 3.60
CA GLN A 114 15.60 -14.86 2.49
C GLN A 114 16.63 -14.62 1.39
N ARG A 115 16.88 -13.37 1.00
CA ARG A 115 17.88 -13.03 -0.02
C ARG A 115 19.29 -13.40 0.42
N ALA A 116 19.65 -13.13 1.68
CA ALA A 116 20.95 -13.52 2.23
C ALA A 116 21.11 -15.05 2.22
N ALA A 117 20.09 -15.80 2.64
CA ALA A 117 20.10 -17.26 2.60
C ALA A 117 20.25 -17.81 1.18
N MET A 118 19.54 -17.25 0.20
CA MET A 118 19.68 -17.63 -1.21
C MET A 118 21.10 -17.38 -1.75
N ALA A 119 21.73 -16.26 -1.36
CA ALA A 119 23.10 -15.98 -1.78
C ALA A 119 24.09 -17.04 -1.26
N VAL A 120 23.97 -17.43 0.01
CA VAL A 120 24.80 -18.49 0.61
C VAL A 120 24.55 -19.84 -0.07
N LEU A 121 23.31 -20.18 -0.41
CA LEU A 121 22.99 -21.42 -1.12
C LEU A 121 23.61 -21.44 -2.52
N LEU A 122 23.55 -20.33 -3.26
CA LEU A 122 24.17 -20.22 -4.58
C LEU A 122 25.70 -20.37 -4.52
N GLU A 123 26.34 -19.79 -3.51
CA GLU A 123 27.77 -19.94 -3.27
C GLU A 123 28.12 -21.40 -2.96
N ALA A 124 27.38 -22.05 -2.07
CA ALA A 124 27.56 -23.45 -1.74
C ALA A 124 27.36 -24.38 -2.95
N ASP A 125 26.41 -24.07 -3.84
CA ASP A 125 26.19 -24.84 -5.06
C ASP A 125 27.30 -24.61 -6.10
N ALA A 126 27.87 -23.41 -6.17
CA ALA A 126 29.06 -23.13 -6.99
C ALA A 126 30.27 -23.93 -6.50
N ASP A 127 30.50 -23.97 -5.19
CA ASP A 127 31.57 -24.77 -4.58
C ASP A 127 31.38 -26.27 -4.84
N ARG A 128 30.13 -26.76 -4.71
CA ARG A 128 29.80 -28.15 -5.07
C ARG A 128 30.09 -28.45 -6.54
N ALA A 129 29.73 -27.55 -7.44
CA ALA A 129 30.00 -27.72 -8.87
C ALA A 129 31.50 -27.78 -9.16
N ALA A 130 32.31 -26.94 -8.49
CA ALA A 130 33.77 -27.00 -8.57
C ALA A 130 34.31 -28.34 -8.04
N GLY A 131 33.80 -28.83 -6.91
CA GLY A 131 34.15 -30.14 -6.35
C GLY A 131 33.86 -31.29 -7.32
N VAL A 132 32.68 -31.30 -7.93
CA VAL A 132 32.29 -32.32 -8.93
C VAL A 132 33.20 -32.27 -10.16
N LYS A 133 33.59 -31.07 -10.61
CA LYS A 133 34.56 -30.92 -11.70
C LYS A 133 35.90 -31.56 -11.35
N HIS A 134 36.44 -31.27 -10.16
CA HIS A 134 37.71 -31.86 -9.71
C HIS A 134 37.64 -33.39 -9.61
N MET A 135 36.50 -33.95 -9.16
CA MET A 135 36.30 -35.40 -9.16
C MET A 135 36.31 -35.98 -10.58
N ARG A 136 35.66 -35.33 -11.55
CA ARG A 136 35.70 -35.75 -12.96
C ARG A 136 37.12 -35.72 -13.50
N ASP A 137 37.84 -34.62 -13.30
CA ASP A 137 39.23 -34.47 -13.77
C ASP A 137 40.14 -35.57 -13.16
N ALA A 138 39.91 -35.92 -11.89
CA ALA A 138 40.62 -37.00 -11.21
C ALA A 138 40.28 -38.37 -11.84
N MET A 139 39.00 -38.66 -12.11
CA MET A 139 38.58 -39.89 -12.77
C MET A 139 39.24 -40.05 -14.15
N GLU A 140 39.25 -38.99 -14.97
CA GLU A 140 39.94 -39.03 -16.27
C GLU A 140 41.45 -39.29 -16.13
N CYS A 141 42.07 -38.79 -15.05
CA CYS A 141 43.46 -39.08 -14.76
C CYS A 141 43.67 -40.56 -14.42
N PHE A 142 42.79 -41.14 -13.61
CA PHE A 142 42.82 -42.58 -13.30
C PHE A 142 42.61 -43.43 -14.55
N ASP A 143 41.63 -43.11 -15.39
CA ASP A 143 41.38 -43.83 -16.64
C ASP A 143 42.62 -43.82 -17.56
N ARG A 144 43.31 -42.67 -17.68
CA ARG A 144 44.57 -42.57 -18.43
C ARG A 144 45.69 -43.41 -17.81
N ALA A 145 45.77 -43.44 -16.47
CA ALA A 145 46.76 -44.25 -15.77
C ALA A 145 46.50 -45.75 -15.97
N ASP A 146 45.24 -46.17 -15.91
CA ASP A 146 44.84 -47.56 -16.16
C ASP A 146 45.05 -47.97 -17.61
N ALA A 147 44.76 -47.09 -18.58
CA ALA A 147 45.09 -47.36 -19.98
C ALA A 147 46.60 -47.59 -20.19
N LYS A 148 47.45 -46.78 -19.55
CA LYS A 148 48.92 -46.98 -19.57
C LYS A 148 49.32 -48.30 -18.90
N ARG A 149 48.70 -48.63 -17.77
CA ARG A 149 48.94 -49.89 -17.05
C ARG A 149 48.58 -51.09 -17.92
N GLN A 150 47.42 -51.07 -18.58
CA GLN A 150 46.99 -52.13 -19.47
C GLN A 150 47.92 -52.28 -20.66
N HIS A 151 48.33 -51.17 -21.28
CA HIS A 151 49.29 -51.19 -22.37
C HIS A 151 50.66 -51.76 -21.95
N ALA A 152 51.12 -51.44 -20.74
CA ALA A 152 52.35 -52.01 -20.19
C ALA A 152 52.23 -53.53 -19.99
N ILE A 153 51.07 -54.01 -19.50
CA ILE A 153 50.78 -55.46 -19.38
C ILE A 153 50.84 -56.13 -20.75
N GLU A 154 50.18 -55.57 -21.77
CA GLU A 154 50.20 -56.11 -23.14
C GLU A 154 51.60 -56.13 -23.76
N LEU A 155 52.45 -55.14 -23.44
CA LEU A 155 53.86 -55.13 -23.85
C LEU A 155 54.64 -56.25 -23.15
N LEU A 156 54.45 -56.43 -21.84
CA LEU A 156 55.09 -57.49 -21.08
C LEU A 156 54.66 -58.88 -21.57
N ASP A 157 53.37 -59.09 -21.83
CA ASP A 157 52.83 -60.34 -22.37
C ASP A 157 53.45 -60.67 -23.74
N ARG A 158 53.63 -59.68 -24.60
CA ARG A 158 54.34 -59.85 -25.88
C ARG A 158 55.80 -60.25 -25.69
N VAL A 159 56.50 -59.61 -24.76
CA VAL A 159 57.90 -59.96 -24.44
C VAL A 159 57.98 -61.39 -23.91
N VAL A 160 57.14 -61.76 -22.94
CA VAL A 160 57.09 -63.13 -22.39
C VAL A 160 56.77 -64.14 -23.49
N GLY A 161 55.77 -63.89 -24.33
CA GLY A 161 55.42 -64.75 -25.47
C GLY A 161 56.58 -64.95 -26.46
N SER A 162 57.35 -63.89 -26.72
CA SER A 162 58.53 -63.98 -27.60
C SER A 162 59.69 -64.81 -27.01
N LEU A 163 59.76 -64.91 -25.67
CA LEU A 163 60.79 -65.68 -24.97
C LEU A 163 60.39 -67.14 -24.76
N THR A 164 59.09 -67.46 -24.74
CA THR A 164 58.57 -68.83 -24.50
C THR A 164 58.33 -69.62 -25.78
N LEU A 165 58.20 -68.98 -26.94
CA LEU A 165 58.19 -69.69 -28.22
C LEU A 165 59.57 -70.35 -28.44
N PRO A 166 59.63 -71.68 -28.68
CA PRO A 166 60.89 -72.31 -29.02
C PRO A 166 61.43 -71.64 -30.28
N ARG A 167 62.66 -71.11 -30.22
CA ARG A 167 63.44 -70.76 -31.41
C ARG A 167 63.51 -72.03 -32.26
N THR A 168 62.63 -72.13 -33.24
CA THR A 168 62.73 -73.16 -34.27
C THR A 168 64.09 -72.98 -34.90
N THR A 169 64.95 -73.97 -34.72
CA THR A 169 66.34 -74.05 -35.21
C THR A 169 66.43 -74.08 -36.75
N ALA A 170 65.37 -73.67 -37.45
CA ALA A 170 65.28 -73.66 -38.92
C ALA A 170 66.10 -72.53 -39.57
N ASP A 171 66.53 -71.51 -38.82
CA ASP A 171 67.31 -70.37 -39.35
C ASP A 171 68.84 -70.49 -39.16
N LEU A 172 69.35 -71.63 -38.69
CA LEU A 172 70.81 -71.84 -38.51
C LEU A 172 71.45 -72.75 -39.58
N THR A 173 70.74 -73.04 -40.67
CA THR A 173 71.25 -73.83 -41.80
C THR A 173 71.16 -73.07 -43.13
N ASN A 174 71.80 -71.90 -43.22
CA ASN A 174 72.27 -71.31 -44.48
C ASN A 174 73.61 -70.63 -44.25
#